data_AF-E4Y993-F1
#
_entry.id   AF-E4Y993-F1
#
_cell.length_a   1.000
_cell.length_b   1.000
_cell.length_c   1.000
_cell.angle_alpha   90.00
_cell.angle_beta   90.00
_cell.angle_gamma   90.00
#
_symmetry.space_group_name_H-M   'P 1'
#
loop_
_entity.id
_entity.type
_entity.pdbx_description
1 polymer ?
#
loop_
_entity_poly.entity_id
_entity_poly.type
_entity_poly.pdbx_seq_one_letter_code
_entity_poly.pdbx_strand_id
1 'polypeptide(L)'
;FHRLLSFSKYLTDQNCCHPIQQDLQNVVVASRQEGGPATYPGISNYFGLGNKEEVQRQVGILITRLNAAADNLNLKAFSVRATNEL
;
A
#
# COMPACT_ATOMS: atom_id res chain seq x y z
N PHE A 1 -2.04 21.64 -10.97
CA PHE A 1 -3.26 20.83 -11.18
C PHE A 1 -2.97 19.42 -11.70
N HIS A 2 -2.21 19.24 -12.79
CA HIS A 2 -1.88 17.90 -13.33
C HIS A 2 -1.28 16.91 -12.32
N ARG A 3 -0.39 17.37 -11.41
CA ARG A 3 0.21 16.52 -10.36
C ARG A 3 -0.82 15.91 -9.39
N LEU A 4 -1.90 16.63 -9.09
CA LEU A 4 -2.98 16.15 -8.22
C LEU A 4 -3.83 15.10 -8.95
N LEU A 5 -4.12 15.33 -10.23
CA LEU A 5 -4.89 14.40 -11.05
C LEU A 5 -4.14 13.09 -11.30
N SER A 6 -2.80 13.13 -11.36
CA SER A 6 -1.96 11.96 -11.57
C SER A 6 -1.52 11.26 -10.29
N PHE A 7 -1.83 11.79 -9.10
CA PHE A 7 -1.34 11.26 -7.83
C PHE A 7 -1.80 9.81 -7.57
N SER A 8 -3.07 9.51 -7.88
CA SER A 8 -3.67 8.20 -7.62
C SER A 8 -2.93 7.04 -8.31
N LYS A 9 -2.34 7.28 -9.49
CA LYS A 9 -1.56 6.27 -10.23
C LYS A 9 -0.29 5.83 -9.50
N TYR A 10 0.23 6.66 -8.59
CA TYR A 10 1.42 6.31 -7.80
C TYR A 10 1.07 5.43 -6.60
N LEU A 11 -0.22 5.32 -6.26
CA LEU A 11 -0.73 4.45 -5.20
C LEU A 11 -1.15 3.06 -5.70
N THR A 12 -0.83 2.70 -6.95
CA THR A 12 -1.17 1.39 -7.51
C THR A 12 0.07 0.50 -7.67
N ASP A 13 -0.06 -0.78 -7.34
CA ASP A 13 0.97 -1.81 -7.54
C ASP A 13 0.34 -3.14 -7.98
N GLN A 14 0.89 -3.78 -9.00
CA GLN A 14 0.41 -5.06 -9.54
C GLN A 14 0.67 -6.25 -8.60
N ASN A 15 1.62 -6.12 -7.68
CA ASN A 15 1.98 -7.15 -6.70
C ASN A 15 1.27 -6.94 -5.35
N CYS A 16 0.41 -5.92 -5.27
CA CYS A 16 -0.62 -5.72 -4.25
C CYS A 16 -1.98 -6.19 -4.82
N CYS A 17 -2.99 -6.57 -4.03
CA CYS A 17 -3.06 -6.70 -2.56
C CYS A 17 -3.71 -8.03 -2.14
N HIS A 18 -4.00 -8.89 -3.11
CA HIS A 18 -4.54 -10.23 -2.94
C HIS A 18 -4.15 -11.04 -4.18
N PRO A 19 -3.73 -12.31 -4.06
CA PRO A 19 -3.21 -13.06 -5.21
C PRO A 19 -4.29 -13.42 -6.23
N ILE A 20 -5.56 -13.37 -5.81
CA ILE A 20 -6.73 -13.70 -6.64
C ILE A 20 -7.37 -12.45 -7.26
N GLN A 21 -7.26 -11.28 -6.63
CA GLN A 21 -7.95 -10.05 -7.06
C GLN A 21 -6.94 -9.09 -7.69
N GLN A 22 -6.55 -9.39 -8.93
CA GLN A 22 -5.51 -8.66 -9.69
C GLN A 22 -5.93 -7.26 -10.15
N ASP A 23 -7.22 -6.98 -10.14
CA ASP A 23 -7.83 -5.68 -10.42
C ASP A 23 -7.71 -4.71 -9.24
N LEU A 24 -7.50 -5.23 -8.02
CA LEU A 24 -7.36 -4.44 -6.79
C LEU A 24 -5.89 -4.05 -6.53
N GLN A 25 -5.43 -3.05 -7.28
CA GLN A 25 -4.02 -2.62 -7.25
C GLN A 25 -3.75 -1.46 -6.30
N ASN A 26 -4.78 -0.78 -5.78
CA ASN A 26 -4.59 0.37 -4.90
C ASN A 26 -4.10 -0.10 -3.51
N VAL A 27 -2.90 0.35 -3.14
CA VAL A 27 -2.22 -0.10 -1.91
C VAL A 27 -2.79 0.52 -0.64
N VAL A 28 -3.60 1.58 -0.75
CA VAL A 28 -4.17 2.32 0.38
C VAL A 28 -5.60 1.90 0.64
N VAL A 29 -6.42 1.77 -0.40
CA VAL A 29 -7.84 1.42 -0.28
C VAL A 29 -8.27 0.46 -1.38
N ALA A 30 -8.97 -0.60 -1.03
CA ALA A 30 -9.62 -1.48 -2.00
C ALA A 30 -10.98 -1.97 -1.47
N SER A 31 -11.89 -2.28 -2.38
CA SER A 31 -13.18 -2.90 -2.05
C SER A 31 -12.96 -4.36 -1.64
N ARG A 32 -13.31 -4.76 -0.41
CA ARG A 32 -13.40 -6.19 -0.08
C ARG A 32 -14.73 -6.75 -0.55
N GLN A 33 -14.72 -7.95 -1.11
CA GLN A 33 -15.94 -8.68 -1.48
C GLN A 33 -16.86 -8.96 -0.27
N GLU A 34 -16.33 -9.05 0.96
CA GLU A 34 -17.11 -9.48 2.13
C GLU A 34 -17.32 -8.42 3.24
N GLY A 35 -16.89 -7.16 3.08
CA GLY A 35 -16.91 -6.27 4.26
C GLY A 35 -16.64 -4.79 4.07
N GLY A 36 -16.86 -4.24 2.87
CA GLY A 36 -16.64 -2.81 2.61
C GLY A 36 -15.17 -2.44 2.34
N PRO A 37 -14.82 -1.15 2.36
CA PRO A 37 -13.49 -0.70 1.99
C PRO A 37 -12.45 -1.14 3.03
N ALA A 38 -11.41 -1.85 2.58
CA ALA A 38 -10.25 -2.14 3.40
C ALA A 38 -9.18 -1.07 3.21
N THR A 39 -8.65 -0.59 4.33
CA THR A 39 -7.43 0.22 4.33
C THR A 39 -6.21 -0.70 4.39
N TYR A 40 -5.19 -0.35 3.61
CA TYR A 40 -3.95 -1.12 3.45
C TYR A 40 -4.25 -2.61 3.17
N PRO A 41 -4.98 -2.92 2.08
CA PRO A 41 -5.56 -4.24 1.84
C PRO A 41 -4.50 -5.36 1.83
N GLY A 42 -3.29 -5.09 1.32
CA GLY A 42 -2.18 -6.05 1.39
C GLY A 42 -1.84 -6.43 2.83
N ILE A 43 -1.71 -5.46 3.74
CA ILE A 43 -1.40 -5.74 5.14
C ILE A 43 -2.58 -6.45 5.82
N SER A 44 -3.79 -5.89 5.70
CA SER A 44 -4.95 -6.37 6.44
C SER A 44 -5.45 -7.74 5.96
N ASN A 45 -5.21 -8.13 4.70
CA ASN A 45 -5.54 -9.46 4.19
C ASN A 45 -4.59 -10.53 4.75
N TYR A 46 -3.27 -10.27 4.78
CA TYR A 46 -2.30 -11.28 5.23
C TYR A 46 -2.07 -11.28 6.75
N PHE A 47 -2.35 -10.17 7.44
CA PHE A 47 -2.26 -10.10 8.90
C PHE A 47 -3.22 -11.11 9.57
N GLY A 48 -4.46 -11.19 9.09
CA GLY A 48 -5.44 -12.17 9.58
C GLY A 48 -5.07 -13.63 9.28
N LEU A 49 -4.21 -13.87 8.29
CA LEU A 49 -3.73 -15.20 7.89
C LEU A 49 -2.43 -15.61 8.62
N GLY A 50 -1.83 -14.71 9.41
CA GLY A 50 -0.59 -14.98 10.15
C GLY A 50 0.68 -15.09 9.28
N ASN A 51 0.61 -14.71 8.00
CA ASN A 51 1.76 -14.79 7.08
C ASN A 51 2.67 -13.56 7.22
N LYS A 52 3.60 -13.60 8.18
CA LYS A 52 4.48 -12.47 8.54
C LYS A 52 5.39 -12.01 7.40
N GLU A 53 5.93 -12.94 6.61
CA GLU A 53 6.81 -12.61 5.48
C GLU A 53 6.06 -11.80 4.42
N GLU A 54 4.83 -12.24 4.11
CA GLU A 54 4.00 -11.55 3.14
C GLU A 54 3.52 -10.19 3.68
N VAL A 55 3.19 -10.11 4.98
CA VAL A 55 2.90 -8.80 5.62
C VAL A 55 4.09 -7.85 5.47
N GLN A 56 5.32 -8.30 5.72
CA GLN A 56 6.52 -7.49 5.54
C GLN A 56 6.71 -7.05 4.08
N ARG A 57 6.47 -7.95 3.12
CA ARG A 57 6.52 -7.63 1.69
C ARG A 57 5.49 -6.55 1.32
N GLN A 58 4.25 -6.67 1.80
CA GLN A 58 3.18 -5.71 1.56
C GLN A 58 3.46 -4.34 2.21
N VAL A 59 4.08 -4.31 3.40
CA VAL A 59 4.57 -3.06 4.01
C VAL A 59 5.62 -2.39 3.12
N GLY A 60 6.56 -3.15 2.56
CA GLY A 60 7.56 -2.63 1.63
C GLY A 60 6.96 -2.02 0.36
N ILE A 61 5.96 -2.69 -0.23
CA ILE A 61 5.21 -2.17 -1.38
C ILE A 61 4.48 -0.88 -1.03
N LEU A 62 3.79 -0.85 0.11
CA LEU A 62 3.06 0.34 0.58
C LEU A 62 4.01 1.54 0.72
N ILE A 63 5.14 1.38 1.43
CA ILE A 63 6.12 2.46 1.63
C ILE A 63 6.68 2.95 0.29
N THR A 64 7.02 2.03 -0.62
CA THR A 64 7.56 2.37 -1.95
C THR A 64 6.57 3.22 -2.73
N ARG A 65 5.28 2.86 -2.72
CA ARG A 65 4.24 3.59 -3.45
C ARG A 65 3.89 4.92 -2.80
N LEU A 66 3.86 4.99 -1.46
CA LEU A 66 3.70 6.26 -0.74
C LEU A 66 4.84 7.23 -1.06
N ASN A 67 6.08 6.75 -1.14
CA ASN A 67 7.22 7.59 -1.51
C ASN A 67 7.16 8.07 -2.95
N ALA A 68 6.82 7.19 -3.91
CA ALA A 68 6.62 7.60 -5.29
C ALA A 68 5.51 8.66 -5.44
N ALA A 69 4.45 8.53 -4.64
CA ALA A 69 3.36 9.49 -4.62
C ALA A 69 3.76 10.84 -3.98
N ALA A 70 4.55 10.79 -2.89
CA ALA A 70 5.13 11.96 -2.25
C ALA A 70 6.08 12.72 -3.20
N ASP A 71 6.95 12.00 -3.91
CA ASP A 71 7.88 12.57 -4.89
C ASP A 71 7.13 13.31 -6.02
N ASN A 72 6.05 12.71 -6.55
CA ASN A 72 5.20 13.37 -7.55
C ASN A 72 4.55 14.65 -7.03
N LEU A 73 4.23 14.71 -5.74
CA LEU A 73 3.68 15.90 -5.09
C LEU A 73 4.75 16.88 -4.61
N ASN A 74 6.04 16.58 -4.79
CA ASN A 74 7.17 17.33 -4.22
C ASN A 74 7.05 17.48 -2.69
N LEU A 75 6.63 16.40 -2.03
CA LEU A 75 6.55 16.29 -0.58
C LEU A 75 7.78 15.56 -0.03
N LYS A 76 7.99 15.67 1.27
CA LYS A 76 9.03 14.91 1.96
C LYS A 76 8.70 13.41 1.92
N ALA A 77 9.71 12.58 1.64
CA ALA A 77 9.56 11.13 1.66
C ALA A 77 9.10 10.61 3.03
N PHE A 78 8.28 9.58 2.98
CA PHE A 78 7.90 8.77 4.13
C PHE A 78 9.10 7.91 4.55
N SER A 79 9.54 8.13 5.78
CA SER A 79 10.61 7.34 6.41
C SER A 79 10.03 6.67 7.63
N VAL A 80 9.97 5.35 7.60
CA VAL A 80 9.75 4.57 8.83
C VAL A 80 11.10 4.57 9.54
N ARG A 81 11.26 5.45 10.55
CA ARG A 81 12.36 5.29 11.48
C ARG A 81 12.14 3.95 12.19
N ALA A 82 13.02 3.00 11.98
CA ALA A 82 13.17 1.90 12.91
C ALA A 82 13.69 2.52 14.22
N THR A 83 12.78 2.93 15.11
CA THR A 83 13.12 3.01 16.53
C THR A 83 13.34 1.58 16.98
N ASN A 84 14.59 1.13 16.84
CA ASN A 84 15.13 -0.03 17.54
C ASN A 84 15.22 0.35 19.03
N GLU A 85 14.08 0.51 19.68
CA GLU A 85 14.00 0.45 21.13
C GLU A 85 13.48 -0.95 21.46
N LEU A 86 14.45 -1.87 21.59
CA LEU A 86 14.32 -3.15 22.28
C LEU A 86 14.81 -2.96 23.72
#